data_AF-I4VL56-F1
#
_entry.id   AF-I4VL56-F1
#
_cell.length_a   1.000
_cell.length_b   1.000
_cell.length_c   1.000
_cell.angle_alpha   90.00
_cell.angle_beta   90.00
_cell.angle_gamma   90.00
#
_symmetry.space_group_name_H-M   'P 1'
#
loop_
_entity.id
_entity.type
_entity.pdbx_description
1 polymer ?
#
loop_
_entity_poly.entity_id
_entity_poly.type
_entity_poly.pdbx_seq_one_letter_code
_entity_poly.pdbx_strand_id
1 'polypeptide(L)'
;MNDLNALASRYIEMWNEPDAGKRRAIVRELFAPEAEHYTPTREFHGLERMDVRVAEGYEQFVKPGVNIFRPVAGANGHHGAVRFQWEMVEVATGKVTGRGSDFLLMGEDGRILSDHQFVGR
;
A
#
# COMPACT_ATOMS: atom_id res chain seq x y z
N MET A 1 18.52 -6.36 4.22
CA MET A 1 17.22 -6.70 4.85
C MET A 1 16.43 -5.50 5.37
N ASN A 2 17.03 -4.30 5.55
CA ASN A 2 16.33 -3.19 6.20
C ASN A 2 15.54 -2.26 5.26
N ASP A 3 15.97 -2.09 4.01
CA ASP A 3 15.40 -1.04 3.13
C ASP A 3 14.02 -1.41 2.54
N LEU A 4 13.85 -2.65 2.06
CA LEU A 4 12.57 -3.09 1.51
C LEU A 4 11.47 -3.27 2.57
N ASN A 5 11.82 -3.64 3.81
CA ASN A 5 10.85 -3.65 4.90
C ASN A 5 10.46 -2.22 5.32
N ALA A 6 11.37 -1.24 5.19
CA ALA A 6 11.05 0.16 5.38
C ALA A 6 10.13 0.69 4.28
N LEU A 7 10.39 0.33 3.01
CA LEU A 7 9.47 0.61 1.89
C LEU A 7 8.07 0.03 2.15
N ALA A 8 7.98 -1.24 2.53
CA ALA A 8 6.69 -1.87 2.86
C ALA A 8 5.99 -1.16 4.03
N SER A 9 6.74 -0.72 5.05
CA SER A 9 6.18 0.04 6.17
C SER A 9 5.62 1.38 5.72
N ARG A 10 6.39 2.13 4.91
CA ARG A 10 5.98 3.42 4.35
C ARG A 10 4.77 3.29 3.41
N TYR A 11 4.74 2.23 2.61
CA TYR A 11 3.59 1.88 1.79
C TYR A 11 2.33 1.66 2.64
N ILE A 12 2.45 0.94 3.77
CA ILE A 12 1.31 0.68 4.65
C ILE A 12 0.87 1.93 5.43
N GLU A 13 1.80 2.82 5.81
CA GLU A 13 1.46 4.11 6.41
C GLU A 13 0.49 4.93 5.55
N MET A 14 0.66 4.90 4.23
CA MET A 14 -0.22 5.57 3.27
C MET A 14 -1.70 5.19 3.47
N TRP A 15 -1.99 3.92 3.73
CA TRP A 15 -3.36 3.41 3.92
C TRP A 15 -3.96 3.79 5.27
N ASN A 16 -3.11 4.05 6.27
CA ASN A 16 -3.52 4.36 7.63
C ASN A 16 -3.58 5.87 7.93
N GLU A 17 -2.97 6.72 7.10
CA GLU A 17 -2.82 8.16 7.34
C GLU A 17 -4.19 8.89 7.32
N PRO A 18 -4.62 9.49 8.45
CA PRO A 18 -5.91 10.19 8.54
C PRO A 18 -5.95 11.54 7.81
N ASP A 19 -4.83 12.26 7.76
CA ASP A 19 -4.77 13.57 7.11
C ASP A 19 -4.69 13.41 5.59
N ALA A 20 -5.71 13.91 4.89
CA ALA A 20 -5.78 13.79 3.43
C ALA A 20 -4.61 14.49 2.72
N GLY A 21 -4.08 15.58 3.27
CA GLY A 21 -2.92 16.27 2.72
C GLY A 21 -1.64 15.45 2.85
N LYS A 22 -1.38 14.87 4.03
CA LYS A 22 -0.23 13.99 4.27
C LYS A 22 -0.33 12.71 3.45
N ARG A 23 -1.51 12.09 3.39
CA ARG A 23 -1.73 10.89 2.59
C ARG A 23 -1.38 11.11 1.12
N ARG A 24 -1.85 12.24 0.55
CA ARG A 24 -1.50 12.69 -0.81
C ARG A 24 0.00 12.95 -1.00
N ALA A 25 0.69 13.46 0.03
CA ALA A 25 2.12 13.64 -0.02
C ALA A 25 2.86 12.28 -0.04
N ILE A 26 2.43 11.32 0.76
CA ILE A 26 2.98 9.95 0.76
C ILE A 26 2.79 9.29 -0.61
N VAL A 27 1.61 9.43 -1.24
CA VAL A 27 1.36 8.91 -2.59
C VAL A 27 2.36 9.48 -3.60
N ARG A 28 2.62 10.80 -3.59
CA ARG A 28 3.58 11.46 -4.50
C ARG A 28 5.04 11.12 -4.21
N GLU A 29 5.34 10.75 -2.98
CA GLU A 29 6.68 10.27 -2.59
C GLU A 29 6.92 8.86 -3.14
N LEU A 30 5.94 7.97 -2.99
CA LEU A 30 6.06 6.56 -3.33
C LEU A 30 5.86 6.24 -4.81
N PHE A 31 4.93 6.91 -5.48
CA PHE A 31 4.49 6.56 -6.83
C PHE A 31 4.98 7.54 -7.89
N ALA A 32 5.37 7.02 -9.05
CA ALA A 32 5.67 7.84 -10.22
C ALA A 32 4.40 8.54 -10.74
N PRO A 33 4.53 9.66 -11.51
CA PRO A 33 3.37 10.41 -12.00
C PRO A 33 2.33 9.58 -12.77
N GLU A 34 2.81 8.67 -13.61
CA GLU A 34 2.01 7.76 -14.45
C GLU A 34 1.89 6.36 -13.85
N ALA A 35 2.09 6.21 -12.54
CA ALA A 35 2.06 4.89 -11.92
C ALA A 35 0.68 4.24 -12.00
N GLU A 36 0.68 2.92 -12.07
CA GLU A 36 -0.53 2.11 -12.19
C GLU A 36 -0.70 1.23 -10.94
N HIS A 37 -1.94 1.07 -10.48
CA HIS A 37 -2.28 0.13 -9.40
C HIS A 37 -3.41 -0.78 -9.84
N TYR A 38 -3.17 -2.08 -9.70
CA TYR A 38 -4.04 -3.16 -10.13
C TYR A 38 -4.49 -3.95 -8.92
N THR A 39 -5.80 -4.13 -8.77
CA THR A 39 -6.39 -5.12 -7.86
C THR A 39 -7.06 -6.22 -8.70
N PRO A 40 -7.54 -7.32 -8.10
CA PRO A 40 -8.25 -8.35 -8.86
C PRO A 40 -9.50 -7.86 -9.62
N THR A 41 -10.03 -6.68 -9.28
CA THR A 41 -11.30 -6.17 -9.84
C THR A 41 -11.26 -4.72 -10.32
N ARG A 42 -10.17 -3.99 -10.08
CA ARG A 42 -10.09 -2.54 -10.37
C ARG A 42 -8.69 -2.15 -10.81
N GLU A 43 -8.62 -1.05 -11.56
CA GLU A 43 -7.37 -0.45 -12.03
C GLU A 43 -7.39 1.06 -11.77
N PHE A 44 -6.23 1.62 -11.46
CA PHE A 44 -6.03 3.03 -11.16
C PHE A 44 -4.78 3.52 -11.85
N HIS A 45 -4.92 4.59 -12.63
CA HIS A 45 -3.87 5.11 -13.51
C HIS A 45 -3.55 6.54 -13.11
N GLY A 46 -2.29 6.79 -12.75
CA GLY A 46 -1.78 8.09 -12.34
C GLY A 46 -2.12 8.50 -10.90
N LEU A 47 -1.37 9.49 -10.40
CA LEU A 47 -1.42 9.93 -9.00
C LEU A 47 -2.82 10.38 -8.53
N GLU A 48 -3.64 10.96 -9.39
CA GLU A 48 -5.00 11.39 -9.02
C GLU A 48 -5.90 10.19 -8.71
N ARG A 49 -5.82 9.13 -9.52
CA ARG A 49 -6.60 7.90 -9.29
C ARG A 49 -6.07 7.13 -8.10
N MET A 50 -4.76 7.20 -7.84
CA MET A 50 -4.15 6.68 -6.61
C MET A 50 -4.63 7.43 -5.37
N ASP A 51 -4.66 8.76 -5.39
CA ASP A 51 -5.15 9.59 -4.29
C ASP A 51 -6.61 9.19 -3.91
N VAL A 52 -7.46 8.94 -4.91
CA VAL A 52 -8.84 8.43 -4.72
C VAL A 52 -8.84 7.01 -4.13
N ARG A 53 -8.08 6.08 -4.72
CA ARG A 53 -7.99 4.68 -4.29
C ARG A 53 -7.58 4.54 -2.82
N VAL A 54 -6.59 5.31 -2.39
CA VAL A 54 -6.10 5.26 -1.01
C VAL A 54 -7.11 5.89 -0.06
N ALA A 55 -7.73 7.02 -0.45
CA ALA A 55 -8.78 7.63 0.35
C ALA A 55 -9.98 6.69 0.56
N GLU A 56 -10.44 5.99 -0.48
CA GLU A 56 -11.50 4.98 -0.36
C GLU A 56 -11.12 3.86 0.61
N GLY A 57 -9.88 3.35 0.54
CA GLY A 57 -9.38 2.33 1.46
C GLY A 57 -9.36 2.81 2.92
N TYR A 58 -8.88 4.03 3.15
CA TYR A 58 -8.88 4.64 4.48
C TYR A 58 -10.31 4.80 5.03
N GLU A 59 -11.21 5.40 4.25
CA GLU A 59 -12.60 5.66 4.63
C GLU A 59 -13.35 4.36 4.97
N GLN A 60 -13.12 3.31 4.19
CA GLN A 60 -13.80 2.03 4.37
C GLN A 60 -13.26 1.22 5.55
N PHE A 61 -11.93 1.12 5.70
CA PHE A 61 -11.32 0.12 6.58
C PHE A 61 -10.70 0.72 7.85
N VAL A 62 -10.19 1.95 7.81
CA VAL A 62 -9.43 2.54 8.92
C VAL A 62 -10.23 3.59 9.68
N LYS A 63 -10.88 4.51 8.97
CA LYS A 63 -11.68 5.60 9.58
C LYS A 63 -12.75 5.13 10.59
N PRO A 64 -13.42 3.97 10.42
CA PRO A 64 -14.34 3.47 11.43
C PRO A 64 -13.67 3.15 12.78
N GLY A 65 -12.34 3.09 12.84
CA GLY A 65 -11.57 2.79 14.06
C GLY A 65 -11.56 1.30 14.43
N VAL A 66 -12.12 0.43 13.59
CA VAL A 66 -12.23 -1.01 13.85
C VAL A 66 -10.97 -1.76 13.40
N ASN A 67 -10.38 -1.37 12.26
CA ASN A 67 -9.20 -2.03 11.71
C ASN A 67 -8.04 -1.07 11.45
N ILE A 68 -6.84 -1.64 11.37
CA ILE A 68 -5.64 -0.97 10.86
C ILE A 68 -4.86 -1.95 9.97
N PHE A 69 -4.11 -1.43 8.99
CA PHE A 69 -3.20 -2.24 8.19
C PHE A 69 -1.80 -2.28 8.83
N ARG A 70 -1.12 -3.43 8.75
CA ARG A 70 0.29 -3.56 9.16
C ARG A 70 1.11 -4.32 8.10
N PRO A 71 2.40 -3.97 7.91
CA PRO A 71 3.29 -4.78 7.09
C PRO A 71 3.65 -6.07 7.81
N VAL A 72 3.86 -7.14 7.05
CA VAL A 72 4.48 -8.39 7.53
C VAL A 72 5.95 -8.37 7.16
N ALA A 73 6.82 -8.66 8.13
CA ALA A 73 8.26 -8.71 7.90
C ALA A 73 8.62 -9.79 6.86
N GLY A 74 9.58 -9.48 6.00
CA GLY A 74 10.02 -10.41 4.94
C GLY A 74 9.87 -9.86 3.53
N ALA A 75 9.74 -8.54 3.38
CA ALA A 75 9.83 -7.88 2.08
C ALA A 75 11.14 -8.27 1.39
N ASN A 76 11.05 -8.60 0.10
CA ASN A 76 12.19 -9.01 -0.71
C ASN A 76 12.01 -8.50 -2.14
N GLY A 77 13.09 -8.51 -2.91
CA GLY A 77 13.08 -7.97 -4.25
C GLY A 77 14.42 -8.15 -4.97
N HIS A 78 14.40 -7.92 -6.27
CA HIS A 78 15.56 -7.94 -7.17
C HIS A 78 15.18 -7.29 -8.51
N HIS A 79 16.16 -6.75 -9.26
CA HIS A 79 15.94 -6.25 -10.64
C HIS A 79 14.74 -5.30 -10.78
N GLY A 80 14.56 -4.38 -9.82
CA GLY A 80 13.43 -3.44 -9.80
C GLY A 80 12.10 -4.04 -9.35
N ALA A 81 12.00 -5.35 -9.12
CA ALA A 81 10.81 -5.97 -8.56
C ALA A 81 10.88 -6.05 -7.04
N VAL A 82 9.79 -5.72 -6.35
CA VAL A 82 9.64 -5.85 -4.89
C VAL A 82 8.35 -6.59 -4.60
N ARG A 83 8.34 -7.46 -3.59
CA ARG A 83 7.12 -8.02 -3.03
C ARG A 83 7.13 -7.97 -1.51
N PHE A 84 5.96 -7.76 -0.93
CA PHE A 84 5.75 -7.79 0.52
C PHE A 84 4.34 -8.27 0.84
N GLN A 85 4.10 -8.56 2.11
CA GLN A 85 2.82 -8.99 2.64
C GLN A 85 2.29 -7.97 3.65
N TRP A 86 0.97 -7.93 3.78
CA TRP A 86 0.29 -7.10 4.76
C TRP A 86 -0.88 -7.84 5.39
N GLU A 87 -1.25 -7.38 6.58
CA GLU A 87 -2.43 -7.84 7.30
C GLU A 87 -3.31 -6.64 7.64
N MET A 88 -4.62 -6.83 7.57
CA MET A 88 -5.60 -5.99 8.23
C MET A 88 -5.92 -6.63 9.57
N VAL A 89 -5.82 -5.86 10.65
CA VAL A 89 -6.02 -6.35 12.02
C VAL A 89 -7.08 -5.53 12.73
N GLU A 90 -7.92 -6.21 13.51
CA GLU A 90 -8.87 -5.56 14.41
C GLU A 90 -8.13 -4.88 15.56
N VAL A 91 -8.39 -3.59 15.78
CA VAL A 91 -7.67 -2.77 16.78
C VAL A 91 -7.89 -3.31 18.20
N ALA A 92 -9.11 -3.74 18.51
CA ALA A 92 -9.48 -4.16 19.87
C ALA A 92 -8.85 -5.49 20.31
N THR A 93 -8.62 -6.41 19.37
CA THR A 93 -8.22 -7.79 19.68
C THR A 93 -6.88 -8.21 19.09
N GLY A 94 -6.38 -7.46 18.10
CA GLY A 94 -5.22 -7.86 17.31
C GLY A 94 -5.49 -9.02 16.34
N LYS A 95 -6.74 -9.48 16.22
CA LYS A 95 -7.12 -10.56 15.31
C LYS A 95 -6.92 -10.11 13.86
N VAL A 96 -6.30 -10.97 13.05
CA VAL A 96 -6.17 -10.75 11.61
C VAL A 96 -7.53 -10.97 10.94
N THR A 97 -8.04 -9.92 10.28
CA THR A 97 -9.34 -9.90 9.58
C THR A 97 -9.19 -9.87 8.06
N GLY A 98 -7.99 -9.59 7.55
CA GLY A 98 -7.66 -9.69 6.14
C GLY A 98 -6.16 -9.85 5.92
N ARG A 99 -5.78 -10.41 4.77
CA ARG A 99 -4.38 -10.58 4.36
C ARG A 99 -4.23 -10.34 2.86
N GLY A 100 -3.07 -9.84 2.48
CA GLY A 100 -2.72 -9.71 1.08
C GLY A 100 -1.21 -9.58 0.88
N SER A 101 -0.85 -9.43 -0.38
CA SER A 101 0.50 -9.12 -0.81
C SER A 101 0.45 -8.20 -2.01
N ASP A 102 1.46 -7.36 -2.14
CA ASP A 102 1.63 -6.50 -3.30
C ASP A 102 2.95 -6.83 -3.98
N PHE A 103 2.95 -6.75 -5.30
CA PHE A 103 4.13 -6.85 -6.16
C PHE A 103 4.33 -5.53 -6.88
N LEU A 104 5.46 -4.88 -6.61
CA LEU A 104 5.81 -3.57 -7.14
C LEU A 104 6.87 -3.71 -8.22
N LEU A 105 6.70 -2.96 -9.31
CA LEU A 105 7.77 -2.62 -10.24
C LEU A 105 8.25 -1.21 -9.91
N MET A 106 9.54 -1.09 -9.60
CA MET A 106 10.20 0.15 -9.21
C MET A 106 10.92 0.76 -10.42
N GLY A 107 10.82 2.07 -10.57
CA GLY A 107 11.60 2.86 -11.52
C GLY A 107 13.01 3.15 -11.01
N GLU A 108 13.85 3.65 -11.90
CA GLU A 108 15.24 4.03 -11.59
C GLU A 108 15.32 5.18 -10.57
N ASP A 109 14.26 6.00 -10.45
CA ASP A 109 14.15 7.09 -9.48
C ASP A 109 13.70 6.62 -8.09
N GLY A 110 13.54 5.31 -7.88
CA GLY A 110 13.12 4.72 -6.61
C GLY A 110 11.61 4.78 -6.36
N ARG A 111 10.81 5.25 -7.32
CA ARG A 111 9.35 5.28 -7.22
C ARG A 111 8.69 4.06 -7.85
N ILE A 112 7.48 3.76 -7.41
CA ILE A 112 6.65 2.69 -7.93
C ILE A 112 6.09 3.09 -9.30
N LEU A 113 6.34 2.26 -10.31
CA LEU A 113 5.76 2.37 -11.66
C LEU A 113 4.47 1.57 -11.79
N SER A 114 4.45 0.36 -11.22
CA SER A 114 3.25 -0.49 -11.20
C SER A 114 3.15 -1.24 -9.88
N ASP A 115 1.95 -1.33 -9.35
CA ASP A 115 1.61 -2.05 -8.13
C ASP A 115 0.50 -3.07 -8.39
N HIS A 116 0.80 -4.35 -8.20
CA HIS A 116 -0.14 -5.46 -8.38
C HIS A 116 -0.52 -6.04 -7.02
N GLN A 117 -1.73 -5.71 -6.59
CA GLN A 117 -2.30 -6.18 -5.33
C GLN A 117 -2.97 -7.55 -5.49
N PHE A 118 -2.61 -8.46 -4.60
CA PHE A 118 -3.23 -9.77 -4.44
C PHE A 118 -3.92 -9.82 -3.08
N VAL A 119 -5.22 -10.08 -3.08
CA VAL A 119 -6.01 -10.28 -1.86
C VAL A 119 -6.48 -11.73 -1.83
N GLY A 120 -6.06 -12.46 -0.81
CA GLY A 120 -6.46 -13.86 -0.60
C GLY A 120 -7.69 -13.97 0.28
N ARG A 121 -8.51 -15.01 0.04
CA ARG A 121 -9.53 -15.49 0.99
C ARG A 121 -8.91 -16.23 2.15
#